data_AF-A0A3S1BDI6-F1
#
_entry.id   AF-A0A3S1BDI6-F1
#
_cell.length_a   1.000
_cell.length_b   1.000
_cell.length_c   1.000
_cell.angle_alpha   90.00
_cell.angle_beta   90.00
_cell.angle_gamma   90.00
#
_symmetry.space_group_name_H-M   'P 1'
#
loop_
_entity.id
_entity.type
_entity.pdbx_description
1 polymer ?
#
loop_
_entity_poly.entity_id
_entity_poly.type
_entity_poly.pdbx_seq_one_letter_code
_entity_poly.pdbx_strand_id
1 'polypeptide(L)'
;ECTENTYGVNCEKYCSHFCGGVNKTCSPVSGECLSGCVTGYQGLLCDQAIVTGGDTSGEPDGDTECANNKYGVNCSKSCSPNCAGADKQCYHTNGSCVLGCESGYSGPKCDIGVKDAVSEYPVITVLATSMLVLISLLLVLTV
;
A
#
# COMPACT_ATOMS: atom_id res chain seq x y z
N GLU A 1 -48.84 14.36 -12.90
CA GLU A 1 -47.90 13.73 -11.94
C GLU A 1 -47.08 12.71 -12.70
N CYS A 2 -45.81 12.53 -12.37
CA CYS A 2 -44.93 11.57 -13.05
C CYS A 2 -45.35 10.13 -12.74
N THR A 3 -45.13 9.24 -13.70
CA THR A 3 -45.39 7.80 -13.54
C THR A 3 -44.34 7.17 -12.62
N GLU A 4 -44.62 5.98 -12.07
CA GLU A 4 -43.68 5.28 -11.18
C GLU A 4 -42.25 5.26 -11.77
N ASN A 5 -41.27 5.58 -10.93
CA ASN A 5 -39.84 5.61 -11.25
C ASN A 5 -39.34 6.78 -12.11
N THR A 6 -40.14 7.83 -12.32
CA THR A 6 -39.70 9.06 -13.01
C THR A 6 -39.93 10.32 -12.17
N TYR A 7 -39.13 11.35 -12.41
CA TYR A 7 -39.21 12.61 -11.67
C TYR A 7 -38.81 13.84 -12.51
N GLY A 8 -39.11 15.02 -11.98
CA GLY A 8 -38.71 16.31 -12.54
C GLY A 8 -39.70 16.88 -13.55
N VAL A 9 -39.35 18.03 -14.12
CA VAL A 9 -40.17 18.69 -15.15
C VAL A 9 -40.22 17.79 -16.38
N ASN A 10 -41.41 17.50 -16.88
CA ASN A 10 -41.69 16.56 -17.97
C ASN A 10 -41.35 15.07 -17.70
N CYS A 11 -40.97 14.70 -16.47
CA CYS A 11 -40.75 13.31 -16.07
C CYS A 11 -39.66 12.57 -16.90
N GLU A 12 -38.68 13.30 -17.42
CA GLU A 12 -37.61 12.74 -18.26
C GLU A 12 -36.46 12.13 -17.44
N LYS A 13 -36.44 12.34 -16.12
CA LYS A 13 -35.42 11.78 -15.23
C LYS A 13 -35.95 10.52 -14.56
N TYR A 14 -35.06 9.55 -14.37
CA TYR A 14 -35.39 8.27 -13.75
C TYR A 14 -34.89 8.21 -12.31
N CYS A 15 -35.69 7.61 -11.43
CA CYS A 15 -35.26 7.29 -10.07
C CYS A 15 -34.00 6.41 -10.11
N SER A 16 -33.10 6.61 -9.14
CA SER A 16 -31.90 5.79 -9.05
C SER A 16 -32.24 4.31 -8.84
N HIS A 17 -31.51 3.44 -9.53
CA HIS A 17 -31.61 2.00 -9.35
C HIS A 17 -31.21 1.55 -7.93
N PHE A 18 -30.54 2.43 -7.20
CA PHE A 18 -30.05 2.24 -5.84
C PHE A 18 -31.00 2.83 -4.76
N CYS A 19 -32.17 3.34 -5.14
CA CYS A 19 -33.22 3.62 -4.17
C CYS A 19 -33.64 2.31 -3.46
N GLY A 20 -33.79 2.36 -2.15
CA GLY A 20 -34.26 1.25 -1.33
C GLY A 20 -35.75 0.94 -1.50
N GLY A 21 -36.22 -0.11 -0.83
CA GLY A 21 -37.62 -0.56 -0.87
C GLY A 21 -37.94 -1.48 -2.05
N VAL A 22 -39.12 -2.11 -2.01
CA VAL A 22 -39.53 -3.12 -3.01
C VAL A 22 -39.69 -2.57 -4.42
N ASN A 23 -40.09 -1.30 -4.55
CA ASN A 23 -40.37 -0.66 -5.83
C ASN A 23 -39.36 0.43 -6.22
N LYS A 24 -38.29 0.63 -5.42
CA LYS A 24 -37.24 1.64 -5.69
C LYS A 24 -37.79 3.05 -5.96
N THR A 25 -38.85 3.41 -5.25
CA THR A 25 -39.61 4.63 -5.50
C THR A 25 -38.84 5.88 -5.07
N CYS A 26 -39.00 6.96 -5.84
CA CYS A 26 -38.46 8.27 -5.52
C CYS A 26 -39.53 9.36 -5.64
N SER A 27 -39.26 10.53 -5.06
CA SER A 27 -40.10 11.70 -5.14
C SER A 27 -40.29 12.13 -6.61
N PRO A 28 -41.53 12.26 -7.12
CA PRO A 28 -41.78 12.66 -8.51
C PRO A 28 -41.35 14.10 -8.80
N VAL A 29 -41.09 14.90 -7.77
CA VAL A 29 -40.63 16.30 -7.90
C VAL A 29 -39.11 16.39 -7.83
N SER A 30 -38.50 15.86 -6.75
CA SER A 30 -37.08 16.04 -6.47
C SER A 30 -36.19 14.88 -6.94
N GLY A 31 -36.76 13.68 -7.14
CA GLY A 31 -36.01 12.46 -7.43
C GLY A 31 -35.43 11.76 -6.20
N GLU A 32 -35.70 12.30 -5.00
CA GLU A 32 -35.17 11.77 -3.75
C GLU A 32 -35.78 10.41 -3.41
N CYS A 33 -34.94 9.43 -3.05
CA CYS A 33 -35.40 8.07 -2.76
C CYS A 33 -36.23 8.04 -1.45
N LEU A 34 -37.49 7.58 -1.55
CA LEU A 34 -38.43 7.63 -0.42
C LEU A 34 -38.10 6.63 0.70
N SER A 35 -37.39 5.55 0.36
CA SER A 35 -36.96 4.50 1.30
C SER A 35 -35.46 4.58 1.61
N GLY A 36 -34.80 5.72 1.33
CA GLY A 36 -33.36 5.85 1.42
C GLY A 36 -32.62 5.03 0.36
N CYS A 37 -31.34 4.77 0.59
CA CYS A 37 -30.47 4.05 -0.34
C CYS A 37 -30.28 2.59 0.04
N VAL A 38 -30.03 1.72 -0.95
CA VAL A 38 -29.51 0.37 -0.70
C VAL A 38 -28.10 0.43 -0.10
N THR A 39 -27.69 -0.66 0.58
CA THR A 39 -26.36 -0.76 1.18
C THR A 39 -25.26 -0.44 0.17
N GLY A 40 -24.31 0.42 0.56
CA GLY A 40 -23.22 0.85 -0.31
C GLY A 40 -23.53 2.09 -1.16
N TYR A 41 -24.66 2.76 -0.96
CA TYR A 41 -25.00 4.03 -1.63
C TYR A 41 -25.52 5.08 -0.65
N GLN A 42 -25.25 6.35 -0.94
CA GLN A 42 -25.64 7.53 -0.17
C GLN A 42 -26.01 8.71 -1.08
N GLY A 43 -26.42 9.80 -0.44
CA GLY A 43 -26.93 10.99 -1.12
C GLY A 43 -28.44 10.92 -1.32
N LEU A 44 -29.07 12.07 -1.60
CA LEU A 44 -30.53 12.17 -1.76
C LEU A 44 -31.03 11.36 -2.96
N LEU A 45 -30.21 11.25 -4.00
CA LEU A 45 -30.51 10.48 -5.21
C LEU A 45 -29.88 9.09 -5.21
N CYS A 46 -29.18 8.69 -4.15
CA CYS A 46 -28.46 7.40 -4.08
C CYS A 46 -27.55 7.15 -5.30
N ASP A 47 -26.93 8.21 -5.81
CA ASP A 47 -26.01 8.21 -6.96
C ASP A 47 -24.54 8.17 -6.51
N GLN A 48 -24.29 8.27 -5.21
CA GLN A 48 -22.97 8.21 -4.62
C GLN A 48 -22.77 6.85 -3.95
N ALA A 49 -21.72 6.12 -4.33
CA ALA A 49 -21.37 4.89 -3.61
C ALA A 49 -20.76 5.25 -2.24
N ILE A 50 -21.22 4.62 -1.16
CA ILE A 50 -20.53 4.62 0.13
C ILE A 50 -19.36 3.65 -0.01
N VAL A 51 -18.15 4.21 -0.06
CA VAL A 51 -16.92 3.41 -0.05
C VAL A 51 -16.66 2.96 1.39
N THR A 52 -17.23 1.81 1.76
CA THR A 52 -16.84 1.14 3.01
C THR A 52 -15.55 0.36 2.76
N GLY A 53 -14.40 1.05 2.84
CA GLY A 53 -13.09 0.41 3.02
C GLY A 53 -12.17 0.27 1.80
N GLY A 54 -12.09 1.29 0.93
CA GLY A 54 -11.11 1.38 -0.16
C GLY A 54 -10.80 2.83 -0.47
N ASP A 55 -9.61 3.16 -0.98
CA ASP A 55 -9.30 4.54 -1.33
C ASP A 55 -10.20 5.07 -2.47
N THR A 56 -10.31 6.39 -2.60
CA THR A 56 -11.28 7.07 -3.48
C THR A 56 -11.04 6.89 -4.99
N SER A 57 -10.17 5.97 -5.41
CA SER A 57 -9.78 5.81 -6.82
C SER A 57 -10.71 4.93 -7.65
N GLY A 58 -11.61 4.15 -7.03
CA GLY A 58 -12.49 3.23 -7.78
C GLY A 58 -11.73 2.13 -8.52
N GLU A 59 -10.44 1.93 -8.21
CA GLU A 59 -9.71 0.74 -8.62
C GLU A 59 -10.04 -0.39 -7.62
N PRO A 60 -10.22 -1.64 -8.09
CA PRO A 60 -10.38 -2.77 -7.19
C PRO A 60 -9.15 -2.80 -6.29
N ASP A 61 -9.35 -2.61 -4.98
CA ASP A 61 -8.30 -2.80 -3.99
C ASP A 61 -7.63 -4.14 -4.32
N GLY A 62 -6.32 -4.09 -4.52
CA GLY A 62 -5.48 -5.23 -4.87
C GLY A 62 -5.37 -6.26 -3.74
N ASP A 63 -6.46 -6.48 -3.00
CA ASP A 63 -6.69 -7.41 -1.90
C ASP A 63 -6.80 -8.86 -2.34
N THR A 64 -6.71 -9.12 -3.64
CA THR A 64 -6.40 -10.47 -4.10
C THR A 64 -4.94 -10.75 -3.73
N GLU A 65 -4.72 -11.71 -2.82
CA GLU A 65 -3.38 -12.22 -2.52
C GLU A 65 -2.64 -12.51 -3.84
N CYS A 66 -1.57 -11.75 -4.09
CA CYS A 66 -0.74 -11.95 -5.26
C CYS A 66 0.10 -13.21 -5.09
N ALA A 67 -0.19 -14.23 -5.90
CA ALA A 67 0.60 -15.45 -5.93
C ALA A 67 2.05 -15.19 -6.39
N ASN A 68 2.97 -16.08 -5.99
CA ASN A 68 4.37 -16.10 -6.42
C ASN A 68 5.17 -14.82 -6.08
N ASN A 69 5.00 -14.30 -4.87
CA ASN A 69 5.78 -13.15 -4.37
C ASN A 69 5.65 -11.92 -5.27
N LYS A 70 4.40 -11.53 -5.53
CA LYS A 70 4.07 -10.36 -6.33
C LYS A 70 3.29 -9.34 -5.51
N TYR A 71 3.24 -8.11 -5.99
CA TYR A 71 2.51 -7.03 -5.34
C TYR A 71 2.06 -5.95 -6.34
N GLY A 72 1.22 -5.05 -5.86
CA GLY A 72 0.66 -3.93 -6.62
C GLY A 72 -0.49 -4.33 -7.53
N VAL A 73 -1.03 -3.35 -8.23
CA VAL A 73 -2.16 -3.51 -9.16
C VAL A 73 -1.86 -4.61 -10.18
N ASN A 74 -2.80 -5.57 -10.30
CA ASN A 74 -2.69 -6.76 -11.15
C ASN A 74 -1.45 -7.64 -10.89
N CYS A 75 -0.85 -7.59 -9.69
CA CYS A 75 0.35 -8.36 -9.33
C CYS A 75 1.52 -8.14 -10.30
N SER A 76 1.62 -6.93 -10.85
CA SER A 76 2.58 -6.57 -11.90
C SER A 76 4.02 -6.40 -11.38
N LYS A 77 4.20 -6.25 -10.07
CA LYS A 77 5.52 -6.07 -9.43
C LYS A 77 5.90 -7.33 -8.66
N SER A 78 7.20 -7.59 -8.55
CA SER A 78 7.73 -8.75 -7.82
C SER A 78 8.38 -8.30 -6.51
N CYS A 79 8.23 -9.09 -5.44
CA CYS A 79 8.91 -8.86 -4.17
C CYS A 79 10.43 -8.85 -4.36
N SER A 80 11.13 -8.14 -3.48
CA SER A 80 12.59 -8.12 -3.49
C SER A 80 13.15 -9.50 -3.12
N PRO A 81 14.17 -10.00 -3.84
CA PRO A 81 14.81 -11.27 -3.49
C PRO A 81 15.52 -11.21 -2.13
N ASN A 82 15.77 -10.01 -1.62
CA ASN A 82 16.47 -9.78 -0.34
C ASN A 82 15.49 -9.70 0.86
N CYS A 83 14.20 -9.98 0.66
CA CYS A 83 13.27 -10.17 1.77
C CYS A 83 13.73 -11.37 2.62
N ALA A 84 13.60 -11.28 3.94
CA ALA A 84 13.90 -12.39 4.83
C ALA A 84 12.88 -13.54 4.71
N GLY A 85 13.28 -14.74 5.13
CA GLY A 85 12.47 -15.96 5.06
C GLY A 85 12.73 -16.80 3.80
N ALA A 86 12.25 -18.06 3.84
CA ALA A 86 12.40 -19.02 2.73
C ALA A 86 11.62 -18.57 1.49
N ASP A 87 10.44 -18.01 1.71
CA ASP A 87 9.50 -17.68 0.63
C ASP A 87 9.63 -16.24 0.12
N LYS A 88 10.51 -15.40 0.67
CA LYS A 88 10.70 -13.99 0.23
C LYS A 88 9.40 -13.18 0.20
N GLN A 89 8.53 -13.42 1.17
CA GLN A 89 7.21 -12.79 1.23
C GLN A 89 7.28 -11.28 1.42
N CYS A 90 6.43 -10.57 0.67
CA CYS A 90 6.17 -9.15 0.85
C CYS A 90 4.66 -8.87 0.84
N TYR A 91 4.23 -7.75 1.42
CA TYR A 91 2.83 -7.35 1.41
C TYR A 91 2.35 -7.09 -0.04
N HIS A 92 1.26 -7.75 -0.44
CA HIS A 92 0.70 -7.67 -1.80
C HIS A 92 0.27 -6.24 -2.19
N THR A 93 -0.05 -5.37 -1.23
CA THR A 93 -0.44 -3.98 -1.51
C THR A 93 0.75 -3.09 -1.86
N ASN A 94 1.77 -3.05 -1.01
CA ASN A 94 2.85 -2.07 -1.10
C ASN A 94 4.24 -2.65 -1.41
N GLY A 95 4.39 -3.97 -1.32
CA GLY A 95 5.63 -4.70 -1.61
C GLY A 95 6.68 -4.69 -0.50
N SER A 96 6.32 -4.27 0.72
CA SER A 96 7.26 -4.26 1.85
C SER A 96 7.44 -5.67 2.42
N CYS A 97 8.66 -6.06 2.78
CA CYS A 97 8.98 -7.41 3.21
C CYS A 97 8.36 -7.72 4.58
N VAL A 98 7.66 -8.85 4.70
CA VAL A 98 6.90 -9.23 5.91
C VAL A 98 7.82 -9.53 7.09
N LEU A 99 8.95 -10.19 6.81
CA LEU A 99 9.93 -10.61 7.82
C LEU A 99 11.15 -9.68 7.89
N GLY A 100 11.10 -8.52 7.24
CA GLY A 100 12.24 -7.62 7.11
C GLY A 100 13.25 -8.09 6.05
N CYS A 101 14.51 -7.67 6.20
CA CYS A 101 15.57 -7.85 5.20
C CYS A 101 16.59 -8.91 5.59
N GLU A 102 17.17 -9.56 4.59
CA GLU A 102 18.40 -10.32 4.77
C GLU A 102 19.57 -9.43 5.18
N SER A 103 20.60 -10.04 5.79
CA SER A 103 21.83 -9.35 6.18
C SER A 103 22.44 -8.60 5.00
N GLY A 104 22.84 -7.34 5.23
CA GLY A 104 23.38 -6.47 4.19
C GLY A 104 22.33 -5.73 3.37
N TYR A 105 21.05 -5.77 3.73
CA TYR A 105 19.97 -5.01 3.07
C TYR A 105 19.09 -4.25 4.07
N SER A 106 18.50 -3.16 3.61
CA SER A 106 17.64 -2.28 4.40
C SER A 106 16.54 -1.61 3.57
N GLY A 107 15.68 -0.88 4.28
CA GLY A 107 14.50 -0.24 3.73
C GLY A 107 13.29 -1.19 3.69
N PRO A 108 12.08 -0.66 3.48
CA PRO A 108 10.85 -1.43 3.54
C PRO A 108 10.80 -2.56 2.51
N LYS A 109 11.48 -2.39 1.38
CA LYS A 109 11.57 -3.38 0.29
C LYS A 109 12.92 -4.09 0.20
N CYS A 110 13.86 -3.82 1.10
CA CYS A 110 15.19 -4.45 1.09
C CYS A 110 15.99 -4.23 -0.22
N ASP A 111 15.75 -3.11 -0.91
CA ASP A 111 16.44 -2.75 -2.14
C ASP A 111 17.70 -1.91 -1.87
N ILE A 112 17.92 -1.51 -0.62
CA ILE A 112 19.07 -0.71 -0.20
C ILE A 112 20.12 -1.64 0.38
N GLY A 113 21.16 -1.95 -0.40
CA GLY A 113 22.33 -2.68 0.09
C GLY A 113 23.06 -1.86 1.16
N VAL A 114 23.03 -2.35 2.39
CA VAL A 114 23.87 -1.85 3.48
C VAL A 114 25.20 -2.55 3.31
N LYS A 115 26.13 -1.87 2.65
CA LYS A 115 27.53 -2.25 2.71
C LYS A 115 27.88 -2.13 4.19
N ASP A 116 28.01 -3.24 4.89
CA ASP A 116 28.48 -3.21 6.26
C ASP A 116 29.74 -2.35 6.26
N ALA A 117 29.71 -1.24 6.99
CA ALA A 117 30.88 -0.40 7.20
C ALA A 117 31.88 -1.11 8.16
N VAL A 118 31.95 -2.44 8.09
CA VAL A 118 32.78 -3.31 8.91
C VAL A 118 33.28 -4.46 8.03
N SER A 119 34.14 -4.18 7.05
CA SER A 119 34.94 -5.26 6.47
C SER A 119 36.38 -4.90 6.11
N GLU A 120 36.77 -3.64 5.96
CA GLU A 120 38.20 -3.30 5.71
C GLU A 120 38.77 -2.20 6.63
N TYR A 121 37.91 -1.48 7.35
CA TYR A 121 38.31 -0.39 8.25
C TYR A 121 39.08 -0.83 9.52
N PRO A 122 38.78 -1.99 10.18
CA PRO A 122 39.52 -2.36 11.38
C PRO A 122 40.93 -2.88 11.08
N VAL A 123 41.21 -3.42 9.90
CA VAL A 123 42.53 -4.01 9.60
C VAL A 123 43.58 -2.93 9.38
N ILE A 124 43.29 -1.92 8.55
CA ILE A 124 44.23 -0.84 8.25
C ILE A 124 44.53 0.00 9.49
N THR A 125 43.52 0.29 10.31
CA THR A 125 43.67 1.07 11.55
C THR A 125 44.45 0.29 12.63
N VAL A 126 44.25 -1.02 12.76
CA VAL A 126 45.05 -1.87 13.66
C VAL A 126 46.51 -1.95 13.22
N LEU A 127 46.78 -2.09 11.92
CA LEU A 127 48.16 -2.09 11.41
C LEU A 127 48.85 -0.74 11.62
N ALA A 128 48.16 0.37 11.33
CA ALA A 128 48.71 1.72 11.52
C ALA A 128 48.99 2.03 13.00
N THR A 129 48.06 1.69 13.90
CA THR A 129 48.24 1.88 15.35
C THR A 129 49.34 0.99 15.91
N SER A 130 49.41 -0.28 15.47
CA SER A 130 50.50 -1.20 15.83
C SER A 130 51.86 -0.67 15.39
N MET A 131 51.98 -0.14 14.17
CA MET A 131 53.23 0.44 13.65
C MET A 131 53.65 1.68 14.43
N LEU A 132 52.71 2.57 14.79
CA LEU A 132 53.00 3.76 15.61
C LEU A 132 53.50 3.40 17.02
N VAL A 133 52.91 2.39 17.65
CA VAL A 133 53.34 1.90 18.98
C VAL A 133 54.76 1.30 18.91
N LEU A 134 55.07 0.54 17.86
CA LEU A 134 56.42 0.00 17.65
C LEU A 134 57.46 1.10 17.44
N ILE A 135 57.16 2.10 16.62
CA ILE A 135 58.06 3.24 16.38
C ILE A 135 58.31 4.03 17.67
N SER A 136 57.26 4.31 18.44
CA SER A 136 57.40 5.03 19.71
C SER A 136 58.19 4.24 20.75
N LEU A 137 58.03 2.91 20.84
CA LEU A 137 58.84 2.06 21.70
C LEU A 137 60.32 2.05 21.30
N LEU A 138 60.62 1.97 20.00
CA LEU A 138 61.99 2.02 19.50
C LEU A 138 62.69 3.35 19.84
N LEU A 139 61.99 4.48 19.70
CA LEU A 139 62.54 5.79 20.07
C LEU A 139 62.90 5.86 21.56
N VAL A 140 62.05 5.31 22.43
CA VAL A 140 62.29 5.25 23.89
C VAL A 140 63.50 4.38 24.24
N LEU A 141 63.78 3.33 23.47
CA LEU A 141 64.94 2.45 23.70
C LEU A 141 66.25 3.01 23.15
N THR A 142 66.19 3.99 22.24
CA THR A 142 67.38 4.62 21.62
C THR A 142 67.85 5.92 22.29
N VAL A 143 67.12 6.39 23.31
CA VAL A 143 67.45 7.54 24.17
C VAL A 143 68.02 7.04 25.49
#